data_AF-A0A0C2FKM4-F1
#
_entry.id   AF-A0A0C2FKM4-F1
#
_cell.length_a   1.000
_cell.length_b   1.000
_cell.length_c   1.000
_cell.angle_alpha   90.00
_cell.angle_beta   90.00
_cell.angle_gamma   90.00
#
_symmetry.space_group_name_H-M   'P 1'
#
loop_
_entity.id
_entity.type
_entity.pdbx_description
1 polymer ?
#
loop_
_entity_poly.entity_id
_entity_poly.type
_entity_poly.pdbx_seq_one_letter_code
_entity_poly.pdbx_strand_id
1 'polypeptide(L)'
;PTDVFVVGTNGGKLIIYTITDQPRSEDVCKLLKTLALRHAAPIIHVDVIMEPGTRQASSARLIIFTEEQIRSLYLPSLKPTRYKLKLTSTEGLRIRKASIVTLHNSTDLSNCESFAAIVDNHGEVAVYSLLNPKKSGKFSVVKSTDIAGISSMLITPYGELLYLRQGGSELQRATISEHSLPWA
;
A
#
# COMPACT_ATOMS: atom_id res chain seq x y z
N PRO A 1 11.24 19.85 -9.81
CA PRO A 1 10.54 18.74 -9.14
C PRO A 1 10.56 19.00 -7.62
N THR A 2 9.39 19.16 -7.01
CA THR A 2 9.29 19.29 -5.54
C THR A 2 9.01 17.90 -4.98
N ASP A 3 9.88 17.41 -4.11
CA ASP A 3 9.66 16.15 -3.42
C ASP A 3 8.47 16.29 -2.46
N VAL A 4 7.80 15.17 -2.14
CA VAL A 4 6.62 15.17 -1.28
C VAL A 4 6.83 14.23 -0.13
N PHE A 5 6.60 14.71 1.09
CA PHE A 5 6.61 13.92 2.30
C PHE A 5 5.19 13.81 2.86
N VAL A 6 4.71 12.58 3.02
CA VAL A 6 3.33 12.30 3.44
C VAL A 6 3.32 11.57 4.76
N VAL A 7 2.56 12.08 5.72
CA VAL A 7 2.38 11.50 7.04
C VAL A 7 0.94 11.06 7.22
N GLY A 8 0.74 9.78 7.52
CA GLY A 8 -0.53 9.23 7.96
C GLY A 8 -0.64 9.20 9.48
N THR A 9 -1.82 9.47 10.01
CA THR A 9 -2.08 9.46 11.46
C THR A 9 -3.14 8.43 11.84
N ASN A 10 -3.19 8.08 13.13
CA ASN A 10 -4.18 7.15 13.69
C ASN A 10 -5.63 7.68 13.60
N GLY A 11 -5.81 9.00 13.51
CA GLY A 11 -7.13 9.63 13.37
C GLY A 11 -7.58 9.82 11.92
N GLY A 12 -6.97 9.11 10.97
CA GLY A 12 -7.32 9.21 9.55
C GLY A 12 -7.00 10.57 8.92
N LYS A 13 -6.01 11.30 9.43
CA LYS A 13 -5.51 12.55 8.82
C LYS A 13 -4.23 12.30 8.05
N LEU A 14 -4.17 12.77 6.80
CA LEU A 14 -2.96 12.89 6.01
C LEU A 14 -2.41 14.30 6.13
N ILE A 15 -1.12 14.41 6.41
CA ILE A 15 -0.38 15.67 6.43
C ILE A 15 0.67 15.59 5.33
N ILE A 16 0.59 16.51 4.37
CA ILE A 16 1.41 16.47 3.16
C ILE A 16 2.32 17.70 3.17
N TYR A 17 3.62 17.48 3.02
CA TYR A 17 4.64 18.49 2.94
C TYR A 17 5.30 18.48 1.57
N THR A 18 5.65 19.65 1.05
CA THR A 18 6.54 19.79 -0.11
C THR A 18 7.95 20.02 0.38
N ILE A 19 8.89 19.27 -0.17
CA ILE A 19 10.31 19.45 0.05
C ILE A 19 10.91 20.11 -1.20
N THR A 20 11.59 21.23 -1.01
CA THR A 20 12.23 21.99 -2.08
C THR A 20 13.72 22.11 -1.81
N ASP A 21 14.51 21.92 -2.85
CA ASP A 21 15.95 22.15 -2.82
C ASP A 21 16.22 23.67 -2.94
N GLN A 22 16.15 24.37 -1.81
CA GLN A 22 16.48 25.78 -1.69
C GLN A 22 17.71 25.95 -0.78
N PRO A 23 18.56 26.97 -1.02
CA PRO A 23 19.83 27.15 -0.31
C PRO A 23 19.68 27.49 1.19
N ARG A 24 18.48 27.84 1.66
CA ARG A 24 18.19 28.17 3.06
C ARG A 24 17.45 27.01 3.73
N SER A 25 17.96 26.54 4.85
CA SER A 25 17.43 25.39 5.61
C SER A 25 15.98 25.57 6.07
N GLU A 26 15.54 26.81 6.33
CA GLU A 26 14.19 27.13 6.82
C GLU A 26 13.09 26.98 5.76
N ASP A 27 13.45 27.04 4.47
CA ASP A 27 12.49 26.97 3.35
C ASP A 27 12.37 25.56 2.75
N VAL A 28 13.09 24.58 3.29
CA VAL A 28 13.25 23.25 2.67
C VAL A 28 11.99 22.41 2.76
N CYS A 29 11.20 22.48 3.84
CA CYS A 29 10.02 21.63 4.04
C CYS A 29 8.81 22.47 4.46
N LYS A 30 7.80 22.57 3.59
CA LYS A 30 6.60 23.38 3.82
C LYS A 30 5.34 22.52 3.84
N LEU A 31 4.44 22.79 4.79
CA LEU A 31 3.14 22.14 4.83
C LEU A 31 2.32 22.53 3.59
N LEU A 32 1.97 21.55 2.77
CA LEU A 32 1.13 21.74 1.59
C LEU A 32 -0.35 21.67 1.96
N LYS A 33 -0.75 20.58 2.63
CA LYS A 33 -2.16 20.34 2.95
C LYS A 33 -2.33 19.32 4.07
N THR A 34 -3.35 19.53 4.89
CA THR A 34 -3.89 18.51 5.79
C THR A 34 -5.23 18.03 5.27
N LEU A 35 -5.42 16.72 5.15
CA LEU A 35 -6.64 16.09 4.67
C LEU A 35 -7.17 15.14 5.75
N ALA A 36 -8.42 15.31 6.17
CA ALA A 36 -9.09 14.40 7.09
C ALA A 36 -10.01 13.43 6.33
N LEU A 37 -9.79 12.13 6.50
CA LEU A 37 -10.67 11.11 5.96
C LEU A 37 -11.94 11.02 6.81
N ARG A 38 -13.11 10.97 6.15
CA ARG A 38 -14.42 10.97 6.82
C ARG A 38 -14.64 9.84 7.84
N HIS A 39 -14.01 8.68 7.63
CA HIS A 39 -14.16 7.53 8.52
C HIS A 39 -13.13 7.54 9.67
N ALA A 40 -12.16 8.46 9.66
CA ALA A 40 -11.16 8.65 10.72
C ALA A 40 -10.35 7.40 11.13
N ALA A 41 -10.37 6.32 10.33
CA ALA A 41 -9.62 5.11 10.64
C ALA A 41 -8.11 5.33 10.50
N PRO A 42 -7.28 4.62 11.28
CA PRO A 42 -5.83 4.72 11.22
C PRO A 42 -5.29 4.51 9.80
N ILE A 43 -4.37 5.38 9.38
CA ILE A 43 -3.63 5.20 8.13
C ILE A 43 -2.47 4.25 8.39
N ILE A 44 -2.49 3.10 7.72
CA ILE A 44 -1.54 2.00 7.89
C ILE A 44 -0.34 2.19 6.95
N HIS A 45 -0.60 2.61 5.72
CA HIS A 45 0.43 2.78 4.70
C HIS A 45 -0.02 3.81 3.66
N VAL A 46 0.94 4.46 3.02
CA VAL A 46 0.73 5.41 1.94
C VAL A 46 1.80 5.15 0.90
N ASP A 47 1.41 5.11 -0.37
CA ASP A 47 2.34 4.92 -1.47
C ASP A 47 1.94 5.78 -2.68
N VAL A 48 2.88 6.05 -3.57
CA VAL A 48 2.66 6.83 -4.79
C VAL A 48 2.93 5.96 -5.99
N ILE A 49 1.94 5.84 -6.87
CA ILE A 49 2.08 5.12 -8.13
C ILE A 49 1.98 6.10 -9.30
N MET A 50 2.75 5.83 -10.36
CA MET A 50 2.63 6.52 -11.63
C MET A 50 1.69 5.71 -12.53
N GLU A 51 0.72 6.36 -13.20
CA GLU A 51 -0.11 5.62 -14.16
C GLU A 51 0.71 5.24 -15.42
N PRO A 52 0.71 3.96 -15.83
CA PRO A 52 1.43 3.52 -17.02
C PRO A 52 0.98 4.28 -18.27
N GLY A 53 1.94 4.66 -19.13
CA GLY A 53 1.66 5.26 -20.44
C GLY A 53 1.56 6.79 -20.47
N THR A 54 1.73 7.47 -19.34
CA THR A 54 1.75 8.94 -19.30
C THR A 54 3.15 9.44 -18.91
N ARG A 55 3.90 9.99 -19.88
CA ARG A 55 5.24 10.58 -19.65
C ARG A 55 5.19 11.93 -18.89
N GLN A 56 4.08 12.25 -18.24
CA GLN A 56 3.91 13.50 -17.50
C GLN A 56 3.79 13.21 -16.01
N ALA A 57 4.49 13.98 -15.19
CA ALA A 57 4.39 13.95 -13.72
C ALA A 57 2.98 14.27 -13.18
N SER A 58 2.02 14.61 -14.04
CA SER A 58 0.63 14.97 -13.74
C SER A 58 -0.33 13.77 -13.57
N SER A 59 0.15 12.53 -13.67
CA SER A 59 -0.65 11.31 -13.56
C SER A 59 -0.38 10.47 -12.31
N ALA A 60 0.42 10.99 -11.36
CA ALA A 60 0.70 10.30 -10.11
C ALA A 60 -0.57 10.16 -9.26
N ARG A 61 -0.76 9.00 -8.64
CA ARG A 61 -1.84 8.73 -7.69
C ARG A 61 -1.24 8.41 -6.33
N LEU A 62 -1.71 9.12 -5.31
CA LEU A 62 -1.46 8.79 -3.92
C LEU A 62 -2.43 7.68 -3.50
N ILE A 63 -1.93 6.50 -3.18
CA ILE A 63 -2.70 5.38 -2.64
C ILE A 63 -2.63 5.42 -1.12
N ILE A 64 -3.78 5.36 -0.49
CA ILE A 64 -3.94 5.50 0.95
C ILE A 64 -4.58 4.22 1.48
N PHE A 65 -3.83 3.53 2.34
CA PHE A 65 -4.28 2.35 3.05
C PHE A 65 -4.64 2.75 4.47
N THR A 66 -5.89 2.55 4.83
CA THR A 66 -6.36 2.69 6.21
C THR A 66 -6.76 1.33 6.75
N GLU A 67 -6.97 1.21 8.06
CA GLU A 67 -7.44 -0.04 8.64
C GLU A 67 -8.75 -0.52 7.98
N GLU A 68 -9.61 0.39 7.49
CA GLU A 68 -10.93 0.03 6.97
C GLU A 68 -11.10 0.10 5.45
N GLN A 69 -10.30 0.93 4.78
CA GLN A 69 -10.50 1.32 3.39
C GLN A 69 -9.19 1.51 2.63
N ILE A 70 -9.22 1.27 1.33
CA ILE A 70 -8.18 1.70 0.39
C ILE A 70 -8.79 2.77 -0.51
N ARG A 71 -8.09 3.88 -0.70
CA ARG A 71 -8.53 5.00 -1.56
C ARG A 71 -7.36 5.57 -2.33
N SER A 72 -7.65 6.29 -3.42
CA SER A 72 -6.63 7.10 -4.06
C SER A 72 -7.04 8.54 -4.34
N LEU A 73 -6.03 9.41 -4.39
CA LEU A 73 -6.13 10.81 -4.77
C LEU A 73 -5.18 11.08 -5.95
N TYR A 74 -5.55 11.98 -6.85
CA TYR A 74 -4.65 12.46 -7.89
C TYR A 74 -3.62 13.44 -7.30
N LEU A 75 -2.36 13.31 -7.66
CA LEU A 75 -1.31 14.30 -7.39
C LEU A 75 -1.07 15.17 -8.64
N PRO A 76 -0.78 16.48 -8.49
CA PRO A 76 -0.68 17.23 -7.24
C PRO A 76 -2.03 17.78 -6.73
N SER A 77 -3.13 17.60 -7.49
CA SER A 77 -4.42 18.25 -7.19
C SER A 77 -5.08 17.82 -5.87
N LEU A 78 -4.68 16.68 -5.33
CA LEU A 78 -5.25 16.00 -4.16
C LEU A 78 -6.76 15.75 -4.28
N LYS A 79 -7.28 15.72 -5.52
CA LYS A 79 -8.68 15.40 -5.81
C LYS A 79 -8.90 13.89 -5.66
N PRO A 80 -9.98 13.45 -4.99
CA PRO A 80 -10.32 12.03 -4.92
C PRO A 80 -10.52 11.40 -6.29
N THR A 81 -10.00 10.19 -6.48
CA THR A 81 -10.33 9.37 -7.66
C THR A 81 -11.60 8.56 -7.39
N ARG A 82 -12.04 7.78 -8.39
CA ARG A 82 -13.13 6.79 -8.22
C ARG A 82 -12.68 5.53 -7.50
N TYR A 83 -11.37 5.33 -7.33
CA TYR A 83 -10.83 4.12 -6.71
C TYR A 83 -11.06 4.15 -5.20
N LYS A 84 -11.90 3.22 -4.74
CA LYS A 84 -12.26 3.09 -3.33
C LYS A 84 -12.72 1.67 -3.01
N LEU A 85 -12.05 1.06 -2.05
CA LEU A 85 -12.42 -0.23 -1.46
C LEU A 85 -12.83 0.00 0.00
N LYS A 86 -14.01 -0.48 0.39
CA LYS A 86 -14.51 -0.34 1.77
C LYS A 86 -14.53 -1.68 2.51
N LEU A 87 -13.34 -2.23 2.71
CA LEU A 87 -13.09 -3.60 3.16
C LEU A 87 -13.86 -3.97 4.43
N THR A 88 -13.86 -3.14 5.46
CA THR A 88 -14.58 -3.44 6.71
C THR A 88 -16.09 -3.47 6.51
N SER A 89 -16.65 -2.55 5.75
CA SER A 89 -18.11 -2.50 5.55
C SER A 89 -18.63 -3.57 4.60
N THR A 90 -17.80 -4.06 3.68
CA THR A 90 -18.20 -5.07 2.70
C THR A 90 -17.88 -6.49 3.15
N GLU A 91 -16.78 -6.69 3.87
CA GLU A 91 -16.24 -8.01 4.19
C GLU A 91 -15.82 -8.18 5.67
N GLY A 92 -15.96 -7.14 6.50
CA GLY A 92 -15.51 -7.18 7.90
C GLY A 92 -13.98 -7.19 8.07
N LEU A 93 -13.21 -7.02 6.99
CA LEU A 93 -11.75 -7.06 7.03
C LEU A 93 -11.15 -5.75 7.56
N ARG A 94 -10.04 -5.89 8.29
CA ARG A 94 -9.20 -4.79 8.78
C ARG A 94 -7.77 -4.96 8.30
N ILE A 95 -7.20 -3.93 7.67
CA ILE A 95 -5.83 -3.94 7.16
C ILE A 95 -4.85 -3.84 8.32
N ARG A 96 -3.88 -4.77 8.38
CA ARG A 96 -2.77 -4.79 9.35
C ARG A 96 -1.45 -4.37 8.73
N LYS A 97 -1.21 -4.75 7.47
CA LYS A 97 -0.07 -4.33 6.65
C LYS A 97 -0.55 -4.12 5.23
N ALA A 98 0.14 -3.26 4.49
CA ALA A 98 -0.12 -3.05 3.09
C ALA A 98 1.18 -2.72 2.36
N SER A 99 1.23 -3.04 1.08
CA SER A 99 2.30 -2.66 0.16
C SER A 99 1.74 -2.58 -1.25
N ILE A 100 2.33 -1.74 -2.09
CA ILE A 100 2.23 -1.91 -3.53
C ILE A 100 3.19 -3.03 -3.95
N VAL A 101 2.73 -3.91 -4.82
CA VAL A 101 3.53 -5.02 -5.37
C VAL A 101 3.41 -5.01 -6.87
N THR A 102 4.50 -5.33 -7.56
CA THR A 102 4.54 -5.52 -9.01
C THR A 102 4.64 -7.01 -9.28
N LEU A 103 3.61 -7.56 -9.89
CA LEU A 103 3.52 -8.99 -10.21
C LEU A 103 3.63 -9.18 -11.72
N HIS A 104 4.40 -10.19 -12.11
CA HIS A 104 4.64 -10.54 -13.51
C HIS A 104 3.57 -11.51 -14.01
N ASN A 105 3.25 -11.41 -15.29
CA ASN A 105 2.42 -12.39 -15.96
C ASN A 105 3.16 -13.75 -15.98
N SER A 106 2.40 -14.84 -15.80
CA SER A 106 2.93 -16.19 -15.77
C SER A 106 3.55 -16.62 -17.09
N THR A 107 3.01 -16.15 -18.22
CA THR A 107 3.46 -16.53 -19.57
C THR A 107 4.40 -15.51 -20.21
N ASP A 108 4.36 -14.25 -19.78
CA ASP A 108 5.19 -13.16 -20.32
C ASP A 108 5.79 -12.31 -19.18
N LEU A 109 7.02 -12.63 -18.80
CA LEU A 109 7.75 -11.92 -17.75
C LEU A 109 8.02 -10.44 -18.08
N SER A 110 7.94 -10.01 -19.34
CA SER A 110 8.07 -8.60 -19.68
C SER A 110 6.83 -7.79 -19.30
N ASN A 111 5.69 -8.47 -19.15
CA ASN A 111 4.44 -7.88 -18.76
C ASN A 111 4.25 -7.98 -17.25
N CYS A 112 4.20 -6.82 -16.58
CA CYS A 112 3.97 -6.73 -15.15
C CYS A 112 2.91 -5.67 -14.84
N GLU A 113 2.14 -5.89 -13.78
CA GLU A 113 1.14 -4.95 -13.29
C GLU A 113 1.37 -4.71 -11.79
N SER A 114 1.10 -3.48 -11.35
CA SER A 114 1.12 -3.13 -9.93
C SER A 114 -0.24 -3.37 -9.27
N PHE A 115 -0.21 -3.97 -8.08
CA PHE A 115 -1.35 -4.32 -7.27
C PHE A 115 -1.21 -3.77 -5.84
N ALA A 116 -2.34 -3.58 -5.18
CA ALA A 116 -2.38 -3.37 -3.73
C ALA A 116 -2.43 -4.74 -3.03
N ALA A 117 -1.37 -5.09 -2.31
CA ALA A 117 -1.33 -6.25 -1.42
C ALA A 117 -1.61 -5.81 0.02
N ILE A 118 -2.49 -6.52 0.71
CA ILE A 118 -2.79 -6.28 2.13
C ILE A 118 -2.67 -7.57 2.93
N VAL A 119 -2.24 -7.44 4.19
CA VAL A 119 -2.42 -8.45 5.23
C VAL A 119 -3.60 -8.02 6.08
N ASP A 120 -4.58 -8.88 6.26
CA ASP A 120 -5.76 -8.57 7.06
C ASP A 120 -5.68 -9.12 8.49
N ASN A 121 -6.73 -8.85 9.28
CA ASN A 121 -6.84 -9.31 10.67
C ASN A 121 -7.12 -10.82 10.82
N HIS A 122 -7.37 -11.55 9.74
CA HIS A 122 -7.56 -13.00 9.76
C HIS A 122 -6.27 -13.76 9.39
N GLY A 123 -5.20 -13.05 9.05
CA GLY A 123 -3.94 -13.66 8.60
C GLY A 123 -3.94 -14.05 7.13
N GLU A 124 -4.87 -13.47 6.35
CA GLU A 124 -4.92 -13.64 4.91
C GLU A 124 -4.18 -12.50 4.21
N VAL A 125 -3.57 -12.83 3.07
CA VAL A 125 -3.02 -11.86 2.13
C VAL A 125 -3.98 -11.74 0.95
N ALA A 126 -4.48 -10.54 0.70
CA ALA A 126 -5.36 -10.24 -0.42
C ALA A 126 -4.71 -9.24 -1.37
N VAL A 127 -4.94 -9.45 -2.67
CA VAL A 127 -4.38 -8.64 -3.75
C VAL A 127 -5.52 -7.96 -4.50
N TYR A 128 -5.42 -6.66 -4.71
CA TYR A 128 -6.41 -5.84 -5.42
C TYR A 128 -5.76 -5.13 -6.61
N SER A 129 -6.46 -5.07 -7.75
CA SER A 129 -6.01 -4.22 -8.86
C SER A 129 -6.00 -2.75 -8.41
N LEU A 130 -5.06 -1.98 -8.94
CA LEU A 130 -4.98 -0.52 -8.73
C LEU A 130 -5.74 0.26 -9.81
N LEU A 131 -6.15 -0.39 -10.89
CA LEU A 131 -6.91 0.21 -11.99
C LEU A 131 -8.41 0.16 -11.69
N ASN A 132 -8.88 -1.01 -11.28
CA ASN A 132 -10.25 -1.23 -10.87
C ASN A 132 -10.28 -1.77 -9.44
N PRO A 133 -11.26 -1.38 -8.60
CA PRO A 133 -11.36 -1.85 -7.22
C PRO A 133 -11.94 -3.26 -7.16
N LYS A 134 -11.27 -4.22 -7.82
CA LYS A 134 -11.59 -5.64 -7.76
C LYS A 134 -10.48 -6.40 -7.06
N LYS A 135 -10.87 -7.45 -6.33
CA LYS A 135 -9.97 -8.41 -5.72
C LYS A 135 -9.46 -9.36 -6.80
N SER A 136 -8.14 -9.44 -6.95
CA SER A 136 -7.46 -10.32 -7.89
C SER A 136 -7.16 -11.69 -7.27
N GLY A 137 -6.85 -11.74 -5.97
CA GLY A 137 -6.49 -12.98 -5.29
C GLY A 137 -6.57 -12.88 -3.77
N LYS A 138 -6.63 -14.04 -3.10
CA LYS A 138 -6.65 -14.17 -1.64
C LYS A 138 -5.95 -15.46 -1.22
N PHE A 139 -5.08 -15.37 -0.23
CA PHE A 139 -4.27 -16.49 0.26
C PHE A 139 -4.30 -16.53 1.79
N SER A 140 -4.62 -17.68 2.36
CA SER A 140 -4.51 -17.90 3.81
C SER A 140 -3.05 -18.19 4.14
N VAL A 141 -2.39 -17.32 4.92
CA VAL A 141 -0.94 -17.41 5.17
C VAL A 141 -0.65 -17.80 6.61
N VAL A 142 -1.26 -17.11 7.57
CA VAL A 142 -1.16 -17.40 9.00
C VAL A 142 -2.55 -17.55 9.59
N LYS A 143 -2.66 -18.24 10.72
CA LYS A 143 -3.94 -18.35 11.44
C LYS A 143 -4.29 -17.00 12.06
N SER A 144 -5.58 -16.69 12.15
CA SER A 144 -6.07 -15.47 12.80
C SER A 144 -5.66 -15.34 14.27
N THR A 145 -5.35 -16.46 14.94
CA THR A 145 -4.84 -16.50 16.31
C THR A 145 -3.34 -16.20 16.41
N ASP A 146 -2.59 -16.27 15.31
CA ASP A 146 -1.15 -16.00 15.29
C ASP A 146 -0.88 -14.50 15.09
N ILE A 147 -1.13 -13.73 16.15
CA ILE A 147 -0.96 -12.27 16.14
C ILE A 147 0.50 -11.86 15.85
N ALA A 148 1.47 -12.67 16.29
CA ALA A 148 2.89 -12.44 16.03
C ALA A 148 3.21 -12.63 14.54
N GLY A 149 2.71 -13.69 13.92
CA GLY A 149 2.84 -13.92 12.48
C GLY A 149 2.22 -12.78 11.66
N ILE A 150 1.00 -12.35 12.01
CA ILE A 150 0.30 -11.25 11.31
C ILE A 150 1.07 -9.94 11.44
N SER A 151 1.49 -9.57 12.66
CA SER A 151 2.13 -8.27 12.93
C SER A 151 3.55 -8.16 12.40
N SER A 152 4.27 -9.28 12.33
CA SER A 152 5.63 -9.34 11.78
C SER A 152 5.68 -9.48 10.26
N MET A 153 4.54 -9.75 9.61
CA MET A 153 4.52 -10.00 8.17
C MET A 153 4.99 -8.78 7.37
N LEU A 154 5.92 -9.03 6.46
CA LEU A 154 6.44 -8.11 5.47
C LEU A 154 6.06 -8.60 4.09
N ILE A 155 5.68 -7.67 3.22
CA ILE A 155 5.40 -7.90 1.81
C ILE A 155 6.50 -7.18 1.04
N THR A 156 7.22 -7.91 0.19
CA THR A 156 8.23 -7.31 -0.70
C THR A 156 7.55 -6.75 -1.96
N PRO A 157 8.21 -5.82 -2.68
CA PRO A 157 7.68 -5.27 -3.93
C PRO A 157 7.37 -6.32 -5.01
N TYR A 158 7.97 -7.52 -4.94
CA TYR A 158 7.78 -8.59 -5.93
C TYR A 158 6.88 -9.73 -5.45
N GLY A 159 6.16 -9.53 -4.34
CA GLY A 159 5.19 -10.51 -3.83
C GLY A 159 5.78 -11.64 -2.99
N GLU A 160 7.05 -11.57 -2.57
CA GLU A 160 7.51 -12.43 -1.46
C GLU A 160 6.94 -11.93 -0.13
N LEU A 161 6.68 -12.88 0.77
CA LEU A 161 6.18 -12.68 2.13
C LEU A 161 7.20 -13.23 3.12
N LEU A 162 7.48 -12.49 4.19
CA LEU A 162 8.33 -12.93 5.30
C LEU A 162 7.60 -12.66 6.61
N TYR A 163 7.48 -13.66 7.48
CA TYR A 163 6.80 -13.52 8.77
C TYR A 163 7.40 -14.47 9.82
N LEU A 164 7.24 -14.15 11.10
CA LEU A 164 7.66 -15.03 12.18
C LEU A 164 6.73 -16.24 12.28
N ARG A 165 7.32 -17.44 12.38
CA ARG A 165 6.55 -18.63 12.76
C ARG A 165 6.08 -18.53 14.20
N GLN A 166 5.05 -19.30 14.51
CA GLN A 166 4.59 -19.53 15.87
C GLN A 166 5.78 -19.99 16.75
N GLY A 167 6.03 -19.26 17.85
CA GLY A 167 7.22 -19.45 18.70
C GLY A 167 8.31 -18.38 18.52
N GLY A 168 8.22 -17.53 17.50
CA GLY A 168 8.94 -16.25 17.39
C GLY A 168 10.45 -16.35 17.15
N SER A 169 10.99 -17.53 16.88
CA SER A 169 12.44 -17.75 16.70
C SER A 169 12.85 -18.13 15.28
N GLU A 170 11.90 -18.21 14.36
CA GLU A 170 12.14 -18.56 12.96
C GLU A 170 11.30 -17.68 12.04
N LEU A 171 11.86 -17.32 10.88
CA LEU A 171 11.11 -16.69 9.81
C LEU A 171 10.64 -17.75 8.81
N GLN A 172 9.42 -17.58 8.32
CA GLN A 172 8.88 -18.34 7.20
C GLN A 172 8.73 -17.42 5.99
N ARG A 173 9.19 -17.93 4.84
CA ARG A 173 8.99 -17.29 3.54
C ARG A 173 7.83 -17.94 2.80
N ALA A 174 7.00 -17.12 2.17
CA ALA A 174 5.99 -17.53 1.20
C ALA A 174 6.02 -16.56 -0.01
N THR A 175 5.29 -16.87 -1.08
CA THR A 175 5.17 -15.97 -2.23
C THR A 175 3.73 -15.96 -2.74
N ILE A 176 3.25 -14.77 -3.14
CA ILE A 176 2.01 -14.58 -3.90
C ILE A 176 2.30 -14.35 -5.40
N SER A 177 3.57 -14.27 -5.78
CA SER A 177 4.02 -14.25 -7.17
C SER A 177 4.31 -15.66 -7.65
N GLU A 178 3.87 -15.98 -8.87
CA GLU A 178 4.20 -17.23 -9.57
C GLU A 178 5.69 -17.27 -9.96
N HIS A 179 6.28 -16.09 -10.19
CA HIS A 179 7.71 -15.91 -10.44
C HIS A 179 8.33 -15.15 -9.28
N SER A 180 8.95 -15.86 -8.34
CA SER A 180 9.82 -15.21 -7.36
C SER A 180 11.12 -14.84 -8.06
N LEU A 181 11.34 -13.54 -8.34
CA LEU A 181 12.66 -13.11 -8.77
C LEU A 181 13.65 -13.43 -7.64
N PRO A 182 14.73 -14.18 -7.90
CA PRO A 182 15.77 -14.35 -6.90
C PRO A 182 16.29 -12.96 -6.53
N TRP A 183 16.52 -12.73 -5.24
CA TRP A 183 17.23 -11.56 -4.73
C TRP A 183 18.53 -11.41 -5.55
N ALA A 184 18.64 -10.33 -6.31
CA ALA A 184 19.81 -9.99 -7.09
C ALA A 184 20.36 -8.66 -6.59
#